data_AF-A0A1B6DL09-F1
#
_entry.id   AF-A0A1B6DL09-F1
#
_cell.length_a   1.000
_cell.length_b   1.000
_cell.length_c   1.000
_cell.angle_alpha   90.00
_cell.angle_beta   90.00
_cell.angle_gamma   90.00
#
_symmetry.space_group_name_H-M   'P 1'
#
loop_
_entity.id
_entity.type
_entity.pdbx_description
1 polymer ?
#
loop_
_entity_poly.entity_id
_entity_poly.type
_entity_poly.pdbx_seq_one_letter_code
_entity_poly.pdbx_strand_id
1 'polypeptide(L)'
;IVYKDYKFRQCISTESGQKWRCSKKTCKVVLYTDHAGDVVHKQTGVHNHDPCNDLHRQYISNSVKIKARQVLNECPAKVLKREIGAAPEAMVEHMEQADIDR
;
A
#
# COMPACT_ATOMS: atom_id res chain seq x y z
N ILE A 1 -1.31 -6.46 0.07
CA ILE A 1 0.03 -6.00 -0.38
C ILE A 1 -0.12 -5.03 -1.56
N VAL A 2 0.87 -4.15 -1.76
CA VAL A 2 0.99 -3.28 -2.95
C VAL A 2 2.22 -3.74 -3.72
N TYR A 3 2.11 -3.91 -5.04
CA TYR A 3 3.23 -4.30 -5.91
C TYR A 3 3.05 -3.64 -7.28
N LYS A 4 4.07 -2.92 -7.76
CA LYS A 4 4.05 -2.16 -9.03
C LYS A 4 2.81 -1.28 -9.18
N ASP A 5 2.51 -0.51 -8.12
CA ASP A 5 1.35 0.40 -8.08
C ASP A 5 -0.03 -0.28 -8.19
N TYR A 6 -0.07 -1.60 -8.05
CA TYR A 6 -1.31 -2.37 -7.99
C TYR A 6 -1.55 -2.92 -6.59
N LYS A 7 -2.82 -2.86 -6.17
CA LYS A 7 -3.27 -3.44 -4.88
C LYS A 7 -3.65 -4.89 -5.06
N PHE A 8 -3.20 -5.72 -4.12
CA PHE A 8 -3.54 -7.13 -4.03
C PHE A 8 -4.08 -7.47 -2.64
N ARG A 9 -5.10 -8.33 -2.62
CA ARG A 9 -5.68 -8.92 -1.42
C ARG A 9 -5.23 -10.37 -1.28
N GLN A 10 -4.94 -10.79 -0.07
CA GLN A 10 -4.59 -12.18 0.21
C GLN A 10 -5.80 -13.05 -0.09
N CYS A 11 -5.56 -14.23 -0.65
CA CYS A 11 -6.62 -15.20 -0.94
C CYS A 11 -6.40 -16.49 -0.18
N ILE A 12 -5.25 -17.14 -0.38
CA ILE A 12 -4.96 -18.46 0.17
C ILE A 12 -3.48 -18.52 0.53
N SER A 13 -3.16 -19.08 1.69
CA SER A 13 -1.80 -19.48 2.02
C SER A 13 -1.60 -20.93 1.58
N THR A 14 -0.54 -21.18 0.82
CA THR A 14 -0.17 -22.50 0.26
C THR A 14 1.15 -22.96 0.88
N GLU A 15 1.50 -24.23 0.75
CA GLU A 15 2.77 -24.77 1.27
C GLU A 15 4.01 -24.06 0.73
N SER A 16 3.92 -23.47 -0.47
CA SER A 16 5.00 -22.73 -1.12
C SER A 16 4.99 -21.22 -0.88
N GLY A 17 4.04 -20.71 -0.09
CA GLY A 17 3.91 -19.27 0.19
C GLY A 17 2.48 -18.74 0.02
N GLN A 18 2.31 -17.44 -0.13
CA GLN A 18 0.99 -16.81 -0.14
C GLN A 18 0.53 -16.43 -1.54
N LYS A 19 -0.75 -16.68 -1.82
CA LYS A 19 -1.43 -16.30 -3.06
C LYS A 19 -2.29 -15.06 -2.84
N TRP A 20 -2.08 -14.06 -3.68
CA TRP A 20 -2.80 -12.80 -3.67
C TRP A 20 -3.50 -12.58 -5.01
N ARG A 21 -4.71 -12.03 -4.99
CA ARG A 21 -5.42 -11.58 -6.20
C ARG A 21 -5.45 -10.07 -6.24
N CYS A 22 -5.46 -9.49 -7.43
CA CYS A 22 -5.69 -8.07 -7.58
C CYS A 22 -6.97 -7.65 -6.84
N SER A 23 -6.94 -6.51 -6.17
CA SER A 23 -8.06 -6.00 -5.38
C SER A 23 -9.22 -5.53 -6.26
N LYS A 24 -8.98 -5.22 -7.54
CA LYS A 24 -10.04 -4.86 -8.50
C LYS A 24 -10.78 -6.13 -8.95
N LYS A 25 -12.08 -6.23 -8.67
CA LYS A 25 -12.88 -7.45 -8.92
C LYS A 25 -12.87 -7.91 -10.39
N THR A 26 -12.75 -6.98 -11.32
CA THR A 26 -12.69 -7.26 -12.77
C THR A 26 -11.31 -7.72 -13.25
N CYS A 27 -10.28 -7.62 -12.40
CA CYS A 27 -8.91 -7.98 -12.71
C CYS A 27 -8.62 -9.40 -12.23
N LYS A 28 -8.00 -10.20 -13.11
CA LYS A 28 -7.69 -11.61 -12.85
C LYS A 28 -6.21 -11.85 -12.51
N VAL A 29 -5.41 -10.79 -12.35
CA VAL A 29 -3.99 -10.92 -12.01
C VAL A 29 -3.82 -11.53 -10.63
N VAL A 30 -2.86 -12.46 -10.55
CA VAL A 30 -2.49 -13.18 -9.33
C VAL A 30 -1.01 -12.94 -9.05
N LEU A 31 -0.70 -12.69 -7.78
CA LEU A 31 0.66 -12.55 -7.26
C LEU A 31 0.93 -13.68 -6.26
N TYR A 32 2.13 -14.23 -6.31
CA TYR A 32 2.62 -15.25 -5.38
C TYR A 32 3.84 -14.70 -4.65
N THR A 33 3.78 -14.75 -3.33
CA THR A 33 4.87 -14.36 -2.44
C THR A 33 5.33 -15.55 -1.63
N ASP A 34 6.43 -15.39 -0.92
CA ASP A 34 6.86 -16.30 0.14
C ASP A 34 5.84 -16.31 1.31
N HIS A 35 6.14 -17.10 2.35
CA HIS A 35 5.29 -17.24 3.54
C HIS A 35 5.20 -15.98 4.39
N ALA A 36 6.27 -15.18 4.45
CA ALA A 36 6.26 -13.90 5.15
C ALA A 36 5.54 -12.81 4.34
N GLY A 37 5.49 -12.95 3.02
CA GLY A 37 4.87 -11.98 2.13
C GLY A 37 5.81 -10.84 1.72
N ASP A 38 7.10 -10.99 2.01
CA ASP A 38 8.14 -9.98 1.77
C ASP A 38 8.72 -10.10 0.35
N VAL A 39 8.79 -11.33 -0.19
CA VAL A 39 9.42 -11.60 -1.49
C VAL A 39 8.37 -12.08 -2.48
N VAL A 40 8.27 -11.37 -3.61
CA VAL A 40 7.44 -11.80 -4.75
C VAL A 40 8.18 -12.85 -5.57
N HIS A 41 7.62 -14.06 -5.66
CA HIS A 41 8.16 -15.13 -6.50
C HIS A 41 7.64 -15.08 -7.93
N LYS A 42 6.34 -14.74 -8.11
CA LYS A 42 5.69 -14.84 -9.41
C LYS A 42 4.47 -13.93 -9.52
N GLN A 43 4.25 -13.37 -10.70
CA GLN A 43 3.00 -12.75 -11.10
C GLN A 43 2.43 -13.48 -12.34
N THR A 44 1.12 -13.70 -12.36
CA THR A 44 0.42 -14.34 -13.48
C THR A 44 -0.71 -13.44 -13.99
N GLY A 45 -0.78 -13.25 -15.30
CA GLY A 45 -1.80 -12.45 -15.98
C GLY A 45 -1.40 -11.00 -16.21
N VAL A 46 -2.23 -10.27 -16.95
CA VAL A 46 -2.04 -8.86 -17.29
C VAL A 46 -3.18 -8.04 -16.68
N HIS A 47 -2.85 -6.87 -16.12
CA HIS A 47 -3.85 -5.96 -15.59
C HIS A 47 -4.70 -5.40 -16.73
N ASN A 48 -6.02 -5.37 -16.53
CA ASN A 48 -6.98 -4.75 -17.44
C ASN A 48 -7.44 -3.38 -16.94
N HIS A 49 -6.60 -2.70 -16.16
CA HIS A 49 -6.88 -1.41 -15.59
C HIS A 49 -5.58 -0.68 -15.25
N ASP A 50 -5.69 0.63 -15.15
CA ASP A 50 -4.58 1.49 -14.76
C ASP A 50 -4.12 1.21 -13.32
N PRO A 51 -2.85 1.51 -13.02
CA PRO A 51 -2.33 1.50 -11.65
C PRO A 51 -3.10 2.43 -10.71
N CYS A 52 -2.90 2.26 -9.41
CA CYS A 52 -3.51 3.14 -8.41
C CYS A 52 -2.66 4.41 -8.23
N ASN A 53 -3.19 5.56 -8.62
CA ASN A 53 -2.49 6.85 -8.51
C ASN A 53 -2.45 7.37 -7.05
N ASP A 54 -3.42 7.02 -6.21
CA ASP A 54 -3.54 7.55 -4.84
C ASP A 54 -2.88 6.67 -3.76
N LEU A 55 -1.90 5.84 -4.09
CA LEU A 55 -1.32 4.90 -3.13
C LEU A 55 -0.58 5.61 -1.99
N HIS A 56 0.14 6.69 -2.31
CA HIS A 56 0.86 7.49 -1.33
C HIS A 56 -0.11 8.08 -0.28
N ARG A 57 -1.14 8.80 -0.75
CA ARG A 57 -2.17 9.38 0.12
C ARG A 57 -2.86 8.32 0.97
N GLN A 58 -3.14 7.15 0.41
CA GLN A 58 -3.73 6.02 1.14
C GLN A 58 -2.78 5.50 2.23
N TYR A 59 -1.48 5.40 1.95
CA TYR A 59 -0.49 4.98 2.94
C TYR A 59 -0.45 5.94 4.14
N ILE A 60 -0.30 7.24 3.89
CA ILE A 60 -0.31 8.27 4.95
C ILE A 60 -1.61 8.19 5.74
N SER A 61 -2.76 8.19 5.05
CA SER A 61 -4.07 8.13 5.69
C SER A 61 -4.24 6.89 6.57
N ASN A 62 -3.76 5.73 6.10
CA ASN A 62 -3.84 4.50 6.86
C ASN A 62 -2.91 4.50 8.07
N SER A 63 -1.68 5.00 7.93
CA SER A 63 -0.73 5.14 9.04
C SER A 63 -1.29 6.04 10.14
N VAL A 64 -1.80 7.22 9.76
CA VAL A 64 -2.42 8.18 10.70
C VAL A 64 -3.61 7.56 11.41
N LYS A 65 -4.49 6.82 10.71
CA LYS A 65 -5.64 6.15 11.33
C LYS A 65 -5.23 5.08 12.34
N ILE A 66 -4.20 4.29 12.05
CA ILE A 66 -3.71 3.25 12.96
C ILE A 66 -3.13 3.90 14.23
N LYS A 67 -2.31 4.94 14.08
CA LYS A 67 -1.68 5.64 15.21
C LYS A 67 -2.66 6.49 16.02
N ALA A 68 -3.65 7.12 15.39
CA ALA A 68 -4.72 7.84 16.10
C ALA A 68 -5.53 6.92 17.03
N ARG A 69 -5.69 5.64 16.69
CA ARG A 69 -6.32 4.65 17.58
C ARG A 69 -5.46 4.32 18.80
N GLN A 70 -4.14 4.43 18.67
CA GLN A 70 -3.19 4.15 19.75
C GLN A 70 -2.95 5.39 20.63
N VAL A 71 -3.21 6.58 20.09
CA VAL A 71 -2.94 7.85 20.75
C VAL A 71 -4.21 8.70 20.79
N LEU A 72 -5.11 8.37 21.73
CA LEU A 72 -6.38 9.07 21.92
C LEU A 72 -6.22 10.51 22.43
N ASN A 73 -5.03 10.87 22.94
CA ASN A 73 -4.75 12.14 23.62
C ASN A 73 -3.77 13.07 22.87
N GLU A 74 -3.39 12.76 21.62
CA GLU A 74 -2.54 13.66 20.80
C GLU A 74 -3.35 14.39 19.72
N CYS A 75 -2.93 15.62 19.40
CA CYS A 75 -3.53 16.41 18.33
C CYS A 75 -3.27 15.74 16.96
N PRO A 76 -4.32 15.45 16.16
CA PRO A 76 -4.21 14.75 14.88
C PRO A 76 -3.22 15.40 13.89
N ALA A 77 -3.11 16.73 13.90
CA ALA A 77 -2.20 17.48 13.03
C ALA A 77 -0.71 17.21 13.35
N LYS A 78 -0.36 16.96 14.62
CA LYS A 78 1.02 16.61 15.01
C LYS A 78 1.38 15.20 14.54
N VAL A 79 0.42 14.27 14.62
CA VAL A 79 0.59 12.91 14.11
C VAL A 79 0.80 12.93 12.59
N LEU A 80 -0.05 13.65 11.85
CA LEU A 80 0.08 13.80 10.39
C LEU A 80 1.46 14.31 9.94
N LYS A 81 1.95 15.41 10.54
CA LYS A 81 3.27 15.98 10.19
C LYS A 81 4.42 15.00 10.44
N ARG A 82 4.35 14.23 11.53
CA ARG A 82 5.34 13.20 11.87
C ARG A 82 5.35 12.05 10.86
N GLU A 83 4.17 11.64 10.37
CA GLU A 83 4.08 10.56 9.38
C GLU A 83 4.60 10.96 8.01
N ILE A 84 4.36 12.20 7.58
CA ILE A 84 4.91 12.71 6.32
C ILE A 84 6.44 12.68 6.36
N GLY A 85 7.05 13.09 7.46
CA GLY A 85 8.51 13.09 7.62
C GLY A 85 9.15 11.71 7.86
N ALA A 86 8.36 10.70 8.23
CA ALA A 86 8.84 9.34 8.50
C ALA A 86 8.58 8.37 7.33
N ALA A 87 7.93 8.83 6.25
CA ALA A 87 7.71 8.03 5.06
C ALA A 87 9.07 7.73 4.39
N PRO A 88 9.37 6.46 4.04
CA PRO A 88 10.65 6.10 3.43
C PRO A 88 10.85 6.81 2.07
N GLU A 89 12.06 7.32 1.81
CA GLU A 89 12.44 8.11 0.62
C GLU A 89 12.04 7.45 -0.71
N ALA A 90 12.04 6.12 -0.79
CA ALA A 90 11.58 5.36 -1.96
C ALA A 90 10.08 5.55 -2.31
N MET A 91 9.30 6.22 -1.46
CA MET A 91 7.92 6.65 -1.74
C MET A 91 7.79 8.18 -1.95
N VAL A 92 8.85 8.95 -1.72
CA VAL A 92 8.88 10.43 -1.73
C VAL A 92 9.36 11.00 -3.07
N GLU A 93 9.93 10.19 -3.97
CA GLU A 93 10.47 10.62 -5.27
C GLU A 93 9.42 11.26 -6.24
N HIS A 94 8.14 11.31 -5.87
CA HIS A 94 7.08 11.94 -6.66
C HIS A 94 6.21 12.95 -5.91
N MET A 95 6.61 13.42 -4.71
CA MET A 95 5.88 14.51 -4.04
C MET A 95 6.43 15.87 -4.47
N GLU A 96 5.75 16.53 -5.41
CA GLU A 96 5.96 17.95 -5.62
C GLU A 96 5.15 18.74 -4.58
N GLN A 97 5.67 19.91 -4.18
CA GLN A 97 5.12 20.79 -3.15
C GLN A 97 3.62 21.14 -3.37
N ALA A 98 3.10 20.98 -4.59
CA ALA A 98 1.71 21.20 -4.97
C ALA A 98 0.71 20.20 -4.36
N ASP A 99 1.15 19.00 -3.95
CA ASP A 99 0.27 17.97 -3.36
C ASP A 99 -0.05 18.24 -1.87
N ILE A 100 0.63 19.22 -1.25
CA ILE A 100 0.47 19.58 0.15
C ILE A 100 -0.61 20.68 0.34
N ASP A 101 -0.88 21.48 -0.69
CA ASP A 101 -1.68 22.72 -0.60
C ASP A 101 -3.08 22.65 -1.26
N ARG A 102 -3.71 21.47 -1.35
CA ARG A 102 -5.07 21.33 -1.93
C ARG A 102 -6.07 20.57 -1.07
#